data_AF-A0A1V2P696-F1
#
_entry.id   AF-A0A1V2P696-F1
#
_cell.length_a   1.000
_cell.length_b   1.000
_cell.length_c   1.000
_cell.angle_alpha   90.00
_cell.angle_beta   90.00
_cell.angle_gamma   90.00
#
_symmetry.space_group_name_H-M   'P 1'
#
loop_
_entity.id
_entity.type
_entity.pdbx_description
1 polymer ?
#
loop_
_entity_poly.entity_id
_entity_poly.type
_entity_poly.pdbx_seq_one_letter_code
_entity_poly.pdbx_strand_id
1 'polypeptide(L)'
;MTKTRWPVLLGVLMLAALPVTAEAATPTPTPGKTTTTRPTYRYTPPDVRGDRKRAMERAGQYLDKIAAGLGEPGVLVDSSVTKLSAAEAARLNAAAKSAAAPMRIAVIPASAINLDSGGFSYSTQLAWTGEEIADQLYDRVGVEGVYAVLVDARSESAGRGFHAVQRADKGPTYHVGDAVDQAVDCCAPDYERMLERFIQRGQVIDKPFYVDAAPWAGGAAGLAGLWWGLTTLSARRARRAEEKQHLEISRPLLNEEIIALSQQVSALPTTPDPQQSKLSKDVLDTVEKARHRLDAAKGDKDTEAVATLLGSARYGLLCLDALRAGRPVPEPTAPCFFDPRHGPSTGSANWTPEGGSQRAVDVCAACAARLAANQQPDIRMVTVRDRARPYWTLGEDLASYIDGYWSSGDGRRWWFPDEDARRAGNEMRARWASRRAGARLGRAASNVGTSLSNWSSSSGSDYDSDGGGWGSGSSRRRSYSSRTRSSGGGSSRRSSRRSGGSRGF
;
A
#
# COMPACT_ATOMS: atom_id res chain seq x y z
N MET A 1 -52.31 -12.24 28.34
CA MET A 1 -53.38 -11.87 29.30
C MET A 1 -53.52 -10.36 29.31
N THR A 2 -54.76 -9.94 29.12
CA THR A 2 -55.28 -8.57 29.04
C THR A 2 -55.23 -7.83 30.37
N LYS A 3 -55.55 -6.53 30.29
CA LYS A 3 -56.11 -5.60 31.31
C LYS A 3 -55.13 -4.50 31.77
N THR A 4 -55.48 -3.24 31.98
CA THR A 4 -56.55 -2.27 31.61
C THR A 4 -56.40 -1.08 32.58
N ARG A 5 -56.80 0.13 32.14
CA ARG A 5 -57.49 1.21 32.91
C ARG A 5 -56.69 2.33 33.63
N TRP A 6 -56.91 3.54 33.09
CA TRP A 6 -56.99 4.92 33.63
C TRP A 6 -58.03 5.12 34.79
N PRO A 7 -58.37 6.36 35.26
CA PRO A 7 -57.66 7.61 35.66
C PRO A 7 -58.21 8.18 37.03
N VAL A 8 -58.28 9.54 37.25
CA VAL A 8 -59.08 10.36 38.25
C VAL A 8 -58.33 10.84 39.52
N LEU A 9 -58.45 12.05 40.14
CA LEU A 9 -59.07 13.39 39.95
C LEU A 9 -58.69 14.32 41.15
N LEU A 10 -58.88 15.66 41.00
CA LEU A 10 -59.35 16.70 41.98
C LEU A 10 -58.55 16.96 43.30
N GLY A 11 -58.47 18.16 43.89
CA GLY A 11 -59.05 19.49 43.66
C GLY A 11 -58.90 20.40 44.92
N VAL A 12 -58.70 21.71 44.70
CA VAL A 12 -59.23 22.95 45.36
C VAL A 12 -59.32 23.12 46.90
N LEU A 13 -58.82 24.26 47.44
CA LEU A 13 -59.51 25.32 48.25
C LEU A 13 -58.43 26.31 48.83
N MET A 14 -58.38 27.62 48.50
CA MET A 14 -59.16 28.80 48.96
C MET A 14 -59.26 28.98 50.49
N LEU A 15 -58.72 30.09 51.04
CA LEU A 15 -59.45 31.00 51.95
C LEU A 15 -58.67 32.32 52.19
N ALA A 16 -59.42 33.43 52.19
CA ALA A 16 -59.01 34.81 52.45
C ALA A 16 -59.52 35.28 53.82
N ALA A 17 -58.91 36.33 54.41
CA ALA A 17 -59.59 37.35 55.25
C ALA A 17 -58.65 38.50 55.69
N LEU A 18 -59.02 39.73 55.32
CA LEU A 18 -58.80 41.02 56.03
C LEU A 18 -59.74 41.08 57.27
N PRO A 19 -59.78 42.08 58.20
CA PRO A 19 -59.37 43.51 58.16
C PRO A 19 -58.63 43.98 59.47
N VAL A 20 -58.24 45.25 59.72
CA VAL A 20 -59.03 46.36 60.29
C VAL A 20 -58.13 47.60 60.42
N THR A 21 -58.69 48.77 60.10
CA THR A 21 -58.17 50.13 60.27
C THR A 21 -58.29 50.63 61.71
N ALA A 22 -57.31 51.43 62.18
CA ALA A 22 -57.52 52.40 63.25
C ALA A 22 -56.69 53.66 62.97
N GLU A 23 -57.37 54.79 63.05
CA GLU A 23 -56.94 56.14 62.73
C GLU A 23 -56.69 56.90 64.04
N ALA A 24 -55.60 57.67 64.13
CA ALA A 24 -55.60 59.04 64.66
C ALA A 24 -54.19 59.62 64.91
N ALA A 25 -54.15 60.95 64.78
CA ALA A 25 -53.25 61.92 65.40
C ALA A 25 -52.06 62.44 64.57
N THR A 26 -52.34 63.55 63.87
CA THR A 26 -51.40 64.59 63.48
C THR A 26 -50.74 65.26 64.71
N PRO A 27 -49.45 65.57 64.62
CA PRO A 27 -48.91 66.80 65.22
C PRO A 27 -48.39 67.80 64.17
N THR A 28 -48.66 69.06 64.48
CA THR A 28 -48.39 70.36 63.87
C THR A 28 -46.95 70.58 63.33
N PRO A 29 -46.76 71.40 62.27
CA PRO A 29 -45.46 71.60 61.61
C PRO A 29 -44.48 72.47 62.42
N THR A 30 -43.19 72.18 62.29
CA THR A 30 -42.09 73.07 62.72
C THR A 30 -41.27 73.48 61.48
N PRO A 31 -41.00 74.79 61.23
CA PRO A 31 -40.28 75.21 60.04
C PRO A 31 -38.76 75.09 60.26
N GLY A 32 -38.09 74.33 59.39
CA GLY A 32 -36.67 74.03 59.56
C GLY A 32 -35.89 73.91 58.24
N LYS A 33 -35.46 75.07 57.74
CA LYS A 33 -34.27 75.33 56.90
C LYS A 33 -34.24 74.74 55.47
N THR A 34 -34.39 75.65 54.51
CA THR A 34 -34.00 75.52 53.10
C THR A 34 -32.56 75.02 52.98
N THR A 35 -32.38 73.81 52.46
CA THR A 35 -31.07 73.31 52.04
C THR A 35 -31.09 73.21 50.52
N THR A 36 -30.25 74.03 49.88
CA THR A 36 -30.00 74.03 48.43
C THR A 36 -29.51 72.66 47.97
N THR A 37 -30.35 71.86 47.32
CA THR A 37 -29.99 70.56 46.76
C THR A 37 -29.16 70.76 45.49
N ARG A 38 -27.87 70.37 45.52
CA ARG A 38 -27.07 70.22 44.30
C ARG A 38 -27.69 69.13 43.41
N PRO A 39 -27.76 69.30 42.08
CA PRO A 39 -28.26 68.24 41.20
C PRO A 39 -27.32 67.03 41.30
N THR A 40 -27.85 65.92 41.83
CA THR A 40 -27.20 64.61 41.76
C THR A 40 -27.34 64.10 40.33
N TYR A 41 -26.27 64.17 39.53
CA TYR A 41 -26.17 63.42 38.29
C TYR A 41 -26.21 61.92 38.62
N ARG A 42 -27.33 61.24 38.36
CA ARG A 42 -27.36 59.77 38.33
C ARG A 42 -26.63 59.33 37.07
N TYR A 43 -25.48 58.70 37.26
CA TYR A 43 -24.83 57.95 36.20
C TYR A 43 -25.68 56.71 35.89
N THR A 44 -26.34 56.70 34.73
CA THR A 44 -26.96 55.49 34.18
C THR A 44 -25.84 54.69 33.51
N PRO A 45 -25.55 53.45 33.95
CA PRO A 45 -24.56 52.62 33.27
C PRO A 45 -24.97 52.39 31.80
N PRO A 46 -24.02 52.45 30.84
CA PRO A 46 -24.34 52.23 29.43
C PRO A 46 -24.88 50.80 29.20
N ASP A 47 -25.94 50.67 28.39
CA ASP A 47 -26.49 49.38 27.97
C ASP A 47 -25.66 48.79 26.84
N VAL A 48 -24.49 48.27 27.20
CA VAL A 48 -23.52 47.70 26.25
C VAL A 48 -24.12 46.55 25.44
N ARG A 49 -25.05 45.77 26.01
CA ARG A 49 -25.69 44.65 25.31
C ARG A 49 -26.69 45.14 24.25
N GLY A 50 -27.53 46.10 24.60
CA GLY A 50 -28.46 46.72 23.66
C GLY A 50 -27.76 47.51 22.55
N ASP A 51 -26.70 48.24 22.89
CA ASP A 51 -25.85 48.95 21.92
C ASP A 51 -25.21 47.99 20.93
N ARG A 52 -24.64 46.87 21.41
CA ARG A 52 -24.09 45.83 20.54
C ARG A 52 -25.13 45.21 19.63
N LYS A 53 -26.34 44.95 20.13
CA LYS A 53 -27.45 44.41 19.32
C LYS A 53 -27.84 45.38 18.21
N ARG A 54 -27.98 46.67 18.53
CA ARG A 54 -28.26 47.72 17.53
C ARG A 54 -27.12 47.89 16.52
N ALA A 55 -25.87 47.77 16.96
CA ALA A 55 -24.71 47.81 16.05
C ALA A 55 -24.69 46.61 15.10
N MET A 56 -25.00 45.41 15.59
CA MET A 56 -25.14 44.20 14.78
C MET A 56 -26.26 44.35 13.72
N GLU A 57 -27.40 44.92 14.10
CA GLU A 57 -28.51 45.17 13.19
C GLU A 57 -28.15 46.19 12.09
N ARG A 58 -27.43 47.26 12.44
CA ARG A 58 -26.90 48.23 11.46
C ARG A 58 -25.90 47.59 10.50
N ALA A 59 -24.99 46.76 11.01
CA ALA A 59 -24.03 46.03 10.18
C ALA A 59 -24.74 45.06 9.22
N GLY A 60 -25.82 44.42 9.68
CA GLY A 60 -26.69 43.57 8.84
C GLY A 60 -27.35 44.36 7.70
N GLN A 61 -28.00 45.48 8.02
CA GLN A 61 -28.63 46.36 7.02
C GLN A 61 -27.61 46.92 6.01
N TYR A 62 -26.37 47.14 6.44
CA TYR A 62 -25.28 47.53 5.55
C TYR A 62 -24.91 46.40 4.58
N LEU A 63 -24.70 45.17 5.07
CA LEU A 63 -24.43 44.02 4.20
C LEU A 63 -25.58 43.71 3.25
N ASP A 64 -26.84 43.94 3.64
CA ASP A 64 -28.00 43.80 2.74
C ASP A 64 -27.90 44.74 1.52
N LYS A 65 -27.42 45.97 1.74
CA LYS A 65 -27.18 46.94 0.64
C LYS A 65 -26.03 46.50 -0.27
N ILE A 66 -24.94 46.01 0.31
CA ILE A 66 -23.79 45.50 -0.45
C ILE A 66 -24.20 44.27 -1.27
N ALA A 67 -24.97 43.35 -0.67
CA ALA A 67 -25.49 42.17 -1.34
C ALA A 67 -26.40 42.52 -2.52
N ALA A 68 -27.28 43.52 -2.37
CA ALA A 68 -28.14 43.99 -3.45
C ALA A 68 -27.33 44.50 -4.67
N GLY A 69 -26.15 45.09 -4.44
CA GLY A 69 -25.23 45.52 -5.50
C GLY A 69 -24.41 44.39 -6.13
N LEU A 70 -24.40 43.19 -5.53
CA LEU A 70 -23.63 42.02 -5.96
C LEU A 70 -24.51 40.87 -6.46
N GLY A 71 -25.75 41.16 -6.89
CA GLY A 71 -26.60 40.17 -7.57
C GLY A 71 -25.91 39.53 -8.78
N GLU A 72 -25.22 40.36 -9.57
CA GLU A 72 -24.36 39.91 -10.67
C GLU A 72 -22.89 39.79 -10.24
N PRO A 73 -22.10 38.90 -10.88
CA PRO A 73 -20.66 38.86 -10.67
C PRO A 73 -19.99 40.22 -10.93
N GLY A 74 -18.97 40.52 -10.14
CA GLY A 74 -18.27 41.80 -10.21
C GLY A 74 -17.60 42.20 -8.89
N VAL A 75 -17.08 43.42 -8.89
CA VAL A 75 -16.46 44.06 -7.73
C VAL A 75 -17.28 45.30 -7.36
N LEU A 76 -17.69 45.38 -6.10
CA LEU A 76 -18.37 46.52 -5.51
C LEU A 76 -17.48 47.15 -4.44
N VAL A 77 -17.13 48.43 -4.62
CA VAL A 77 -16.31 49.20 -3.69
C VAL A 77 -17.21 50.25 -3.02
N ASP A 78 -17.25 50.25 -1.68
CA ASP A 78 -17.96 51.28 -0.93
C ASP A 78 -17.27 52.64 -1.08
N SER A 79 -18.05 53.72 -1.23
CA SER A 79 -17.53 55.05 -1.52
C SER A 79 -16.67 55.66 -0.41
N SER A 80 -16.74 55.12 0.81
CA SER A 80 -15.89 55.53 1.92
C SER A 80 -14.46 54.94 1.86
N VAL A 81 -14.23 53.93 1.02
CA VAL A 81 -12.91 53.35 0.77
C VAL A 81 -12.17 54.21 -0.25
N THR A 82 -11.10 54.86 0.17
CA THR A 82 -10.32 55.80 -0.68
C THR A 82 -9.04 55.19 -1.27
N LYS A 83 -8.70 53.96 -0.87
CA LYS A 83 -7.48 53.24 -1.30
C LYS A 83 -7.55 52.69 -2.74
N LEU A 84 -8.72 52.73 -3.38
CA LEU A 84 -8.91 52.33 -4.78
C LEU A 84 -9.53 53.50 -5.55
N SER A 85 -8.94 53.85 -6.69
CA SER A 85 -9.52 54.83 -7.61
C SER A 85 -10.72 54.24 -8.37
N ALA A 86 -11.59 55.11 -8.89
CA ALA A 86 -12.73 54.68 -9.69
C ALA A 86 -12.31 53.92 -10.96
N ALA A 87 -11.15 54.25 -11.54
CA ALA A 87 -10.62 53.58 -12.72
C ALA A 87 -10.13 52.15 -12.39
N GLU A 88 -9.42 51.97 -11.27
CA GLU A 88 -8.95 50.66 -10.80
C GLU A 88 -10.14 49.77 -10.42
N ALA A 89 -11.12 50.32 -9.69
CA ALA A 89 -12.35 49.61 -9.34
C ALA A 89 -13.12 49.15 -10.60
N ALA A 90 -13.20 49.99 -11.64
CA ALA A 90 -13.84 49.63 -12.90
C ALA A 90 -13.10 48.49 -13.65
N ARG A 91 -11.76 48.51 -13.64
CA ARG A 91 -10.93 47.43 -14.22
C ARG A 91 -11.11 46.12 -13.48
N LEU A 92 -11.05 46.14 -12.15
CA LEU A 92 -11.26 44.97 -11.30
C LEU A 92 -12.66 44.39 -11.49
N ASN A 93 -13.69 45.25 -11.57
CA ASN A 93 -15.06 44.83 -11.84
C ASN A 93 -15.19 44.14 -13.21
N ALA A 94 -14.56 44.69 -14.25
CA ALA A 94 -14.52 44.06 -15.57
C ALA A 94 -13.79 42.72 -15.55
N ALA A 95 -12.65 42.64 -14.86
CA ALA A 95 -11.88 41.41 -14.70
C ALA A 95 -12.69 40.32 -13.99
N ALA A 96 -13.34 40.65 -12.87
CA ALA A 96 -14.20 39.73 -12.12
C ALA A 96 -15.42 39.25 -12.94
N LYS A 97 -16.04 40.15 -13.74
CA LYS A 97 -17.14 39.78 -14.65
C LYS A 97 -16.71 38.84 -15.77
N SER A 98 -15.48 38.97 -16.25
CA SER A 98 -14.91 38.12 -17.30
C SER A 98 -14.31 36.81 -16.79
N ALA A 99 -14.21 36.62 -15.48
CA ALA A 99 -13.58 35.45 -14.88
C ALA A 99 -14.41 34.18 -15.12
N ALA A 100 -13.72 33.04 -15.24
CA ALA A 100 -14.39 31.74 -15.43
C ALA A 100 -15.23 31.32 -14.20
N ALA A 101 -14.84 31.79 -13.01
CA ALA A 101 -15.63 31.63 -11.80
C ALA A 101 -16.57 32.83 -11.61
N PRO A 102 -17.85 32.64 -11.23
CA PRO A 102 -18.74 33.74 -10.92
C PRO A 102 -18.33 34.39 -9.58
N MET A 103 -17.47 35.41 -9.66
CA MET A 103 -16.89 36.10 -8.51
C MET A 103 -17.71 37.33 -8.10
N ARG A 104 -18.00 37.46 -6.80
CA ARG A 104 -18.66 38.60 -6.18
C ARG A 104 -17.77 39.13 -5.06
N ILE A 105 -17.18 40.29 -5.29
CA ILE A 105 -16.15 40.85 -4.42
C ILE A 105 -16.67 42.16 -3.83
N ALA A 106 -16.69 42.26 -2.51
CA ALA A 106 -17.02 43.50 -1.80
C ALA A 106 -15.77 44.11 -1.17
N VAL A 107 -15.55 45.41 -1.35
CA VAL A 107 -14.55 46.19 -0.63
C VAL A 107 -15.27 47.16 0.29
N ILE A 108 -15.16 46.97 1.60
CA ILE A 108 -15.98 47.66 2.60
C ILE A 108 -15.11 48.27 3.70
N PRO A 109 -15.47 49.44 4.28
CA PRO A 109 -14.77 49.98 5.42
C PRO A 109 -15.06 49.16 6.68
N ALA A 110 -14.05 48.97 7.55
CA ALA A 110 -14.23 48.33 8.86
C ALA A 110 -15.25 49.07 9.73
N SER A 111 -15.40 50.39 9.56
CA SER A 111 -16.35 51.21 10.32
C SER A 111 -17.82 50.86 10.05
N ALA A 112 -18.16 50.31 8.87
CA ALA A 112 -19.53 49.96 8.54
C ALA A 112 -20.03 48.70 9.28
N ILE A 113 -19.10 47.87 9.76
CA ILE A 113 -19.38 46.61 10.46
C ILE A 113 -18.80 46.59 11.88
N ASN A 114 -18.41 47.76 12.40
CA ASN A 114 -17.87 47.89 13.74
C ASN A 114 -18.99 47.84 14.79
N LEU A 115 -18.82 46.98 15.81
CA LEU A 115 -19.76 46.84 16.92
C LEU A 115 -19.51 47.82 18.06
N ASP A 116 -18.34 48.46 18.09
CA ASP A 116 -17.98 49.39 19.15
C ASP A 116 -18.77 50.69 19.01
N SER A 117 -19.66 50.93 19.98
CA SER A 117 -20.56 52.08 19.98
C SER A 117 -20.20 53.15 21.02
N GLY A 118 -19.06 53.00 21.72
CA GLY A 118 -18.60 53.91 22.77
C GLY A 118 -17.08 54.16 22.69
N GLY A 119 -16.68 55.43 22.74
CA GLY A 119 -15.33 55.92 22.45
C GLY A 119 -14.19 55.53 23.41
N PHE A 120 -14.27 54.38 24.08
CA PHE A 120 -13.25 53.89 25.02
C PHE A 120 -12.72 52.48 24.71
N SER A 121 -13.04 51.90 23.55
CA SER A 121 -12.50 50.59 23.15
C SER A 121 -11.18 50.73 22.41
N TYR A 122 -10.14 50.02 22.87
CA TYR A 122 -8.82 49.95 22.23
C TYR A 122 -8.73 48.83 21.17
N SER A 123 -9.76 48.00 21.03
CA SER A 123 -9.83 46.89 20.07
C SER A 123 -11.08 47.02 19.21
N THR A 124 -10.93 47.08 17.89
CA THR A 124 -12.07 47.10 16.95
C THR A 124 -12.74 45.74 16.93
N GLN A 125 -13.97 45.64 17.45
CA GLN A 125 -14.76 44.40 17.35
C GLN A 125 -15.68 44.45 16.13
N LEU A 126 -15.39 43.64 15.12
CA LEU A 126 -16.23 43.53 13.92
C LEU A 126 -17.43 42.60 14.16
N ALA A 127 -18.52 42.86 13.42
CA ALA A 127 -19.74 42.06 13.44
C ALA A 127 -19.50 40.61 12.97
N TRP A 128 -18.62 40.44 11.99
CA TRP A 128 -18.18 39.16 11.45
C TRP A 128 -16.68 39.24 11.12
N THR A 129 -15.98 38.10 11.18
CA THR A 129 -14.53 38.02 10.91
C THR A 129 -14.20 36.77 10.11
N GLY A 130 -13.08 36.77 9.40
CA GLY A 130 -12.66 35.60 8.62
C GLY A 130 -13.62 35.28 7.47
N GLU A 131 -13.72 34.00 7.13
CA GLU A 131 -14.61 33.51 6.06
C GLU A 131 -16.10 33.77 6.33
N GLU A 132 -16.49 33.98 7.60
CA GLU A 132 -17.88 34.23 8.00
C GLU A 132 -18.46 35.47 7.32
N ILE A 133 -17.67 36.52 7.08
CA ILE A 133 -18.17 37.72 6.43
C ILE A 133 -18.52 37.49 4.95
N ALA A 134 -17.77 36.62 4.27
CA ALA A 134 -18.04 36.25 2.89
C ALA A 134 -19.25 35.29 2.81
N ASP A 135 -19.45 34.46 3.83
CA ASP A 135 -20.67 33.65 3.98
C ASP A 135 -21.92 34.50 4.21
N GLN A 136 -21.84 35.51 5.05
CA GLN A 136 -22.95 36.45 5.26
C GLN A 136 -23.36 37.16 3.98
N LEU A 137 -22.41 37.41 3.07
CA LEU A 137 -22.68 37.97 1.76
C LEU A 137 -23.39 36.93 0.87
N TYR A 138 -22.92 35.69 0.83
CA TYR A 138 -23.58 34.60 0.12
C TYR A 138 -25.03 34.39 0.59
N ASP A 139 -25.26 34.31 1.90
CA ASP A 139 -26.59 34.07 2.49
C ASP A 139 -27.63 35.12 2.06
N ARG A 140 -27.17 36.33 1.74
CA ARG A 140 -28.00 37.45 1.30
C ARG A 140 -28.20 37.50 -0.21
N VAL A 141 -27.16 37.21 -1.00
CA VAL A 141 -27.26 37.20 -2.47
C VAL A 141 -28.00 35.93 -2.95
N GLY A 142 -27.76 34.79 -2.30
CA GLY A 142 -28.52 33.56 -2.51
C GLY A 142 -28.22 32.82 -3.82
N VAL A 143 -27.06 33.06 -4.44
CA VAL A 143 -26.66 32.42 -5.71
C VAL A 143 -25.28 31.79 -5.61
N GLU A 144 -25.03 30.72 -6.36
CA GLU A 144 -23.74 30.04 -6.34
C GLU A 144 -22.61 30.93 -6.88
N GLY A 145 -21.42 30.81 -6.28
CA GLY A 145 -20.21 31.46 -6.76
C GLY A 145 -19.11 31.63 -5.72
N VAL A 146 -18.13 32.44 -6.10
CA VAL A 146 -17.01 32.82 -5.24
C VAL A 146 -17.34 34.17 -4.62
N TYR A 147 -17.35 34.24 -3.30
CA TYR A 147 -17.63 35.44 -2.53
C TYR A 147 -16.36 35.88 -1.85
N ALA A 148 -15.93 37.11 -2.07
CA ALA A 148 -14.77 37.68 -1.41
C ALA A 148 -15.11 39.01 -0.78
N VAL A 149 -14.53 39.28 0.39
CA VAL A 149 -14.68 40.54 1.10
C VAL A 149 -13.30 41.02 1.50
N LEU A 150 -12.98 42.24 1.09
CA LEU A 150 -11.83 42.99 1.54
C LEU A 150 -12.33 44.07 2.49
N VAL A 151 -12.04 43.89 3.78
CA VAL A 151 -12.30 44.93 4.78
C VAL A 151 -11.15 45.95 4.71
N ASP A 152 -11.47 47.24 4.79
CA ASP A 152 -10.52 48.36 4.88
C ASP A 152 -10.46 48.90 6.32
N ALA A 153 -9.35 48.66 7.00
CA ALA A 153 -9.10 49.04 8.39
C ALA A 153 -7.73 49.72 8.57
N ARG A 154 -7.59 50.50 9.66
CA ARG A 154 -6.38 51.29 9.95
C ARG A 154 -5.15 50.45 10.36
N SER A 155 -5.32 49.19 10.74
CA SER A 155 -4.26 48.26 11.24
C SER A 155 -3.78 47.25 10.18
N GLU A 156 -3.98 47.54 8.89
CA GLU A 156 -3.95 46.56 7.79
C GLU A 156 -2.66 46.44 6.97
N SER A 157 -1.49 46.77 7.51
CA SER A 157 -0.23 46.65 6.78
C SER A 157 0.16 45.20 6.36
N ALA A 158 -0.75 44.23 6.42
CA ALA A 158 -0.52 42.82 6.06
C ALA A 158 -1.72 42.11 5.37
N GLY A 159 -2.69 42.84 4.79
CA GLY A 159 -3.77 42.21 3.98
C GLY A 159 -4.73 41.29 4.75
N ARG A 160 -4.77 41.39 6.09
CA ARG A 160 -5.51 40.47 6.99
C ARG A 160 -7.03 40.58 6.92
N GLY A 161 -7.57 41.63 6.30
CA GLY A 161 -9.01 41.82 6.09
C GLY A 161 -9.56 41.16 4.83
N PHE A 162 -8.74 40.43 4.07
CA PHE A 162 -9.17 39.75 2.85
C PHE A 162 -9.58 38.30 3.10
N HIS A 163 -10.84 37.99 2.82
CA HIS A 163 -11.41 36.67 3.02
C HIS A 163 -12.30 36.29 1.84
N ALA A 164 -12.29 35.01 1.46
CA ALA A 164 -13.14 34.52 0.39
C ALA A 164 -13.60 33.09 0.63
N VAL A 165 -14.80 32.78 0.14
CA VAL A 165 -15.41 31.45 0.20
C VAL A 165 -15.99 31.09 -1.17
N GLN A 166 -16.05 29.80 -1.47
CA GLN A 166 -16.83 29.29 -2.59
C GLN A 166 -18.09 28.59 -2.06
N ARG A 167 -19.23 28.88 -2.67
CA ARG A 167 -20.50 28.18 -2.44
C ARG A 167 -21.05 27.70 -3.79
N ALA A 168 -21.08 26.39 -3.97
CA ALA A 168 -21.60 25.74 -5.17
C ALA A 168 -22.10 24.34 -4.80
N ASP A 169 -23.35 24.01 -5.15
CA ASP A 169 -23.90 22.67 -5.00
C ASP A 169 -23.49 21.78 -6.20
N LYS A 170 -23.29 22.41 -7.38
CA LYS A 170 -22.87 21.74 -8.61
C LYS A 170 -21.80 22.58 -9.33
N GLY A 171 -20.81 21.91 -9.93
CA GLY A 171 -19.78 22.57 -10.74
C GLY A 171 -18.36 22.40 -10.19
N PRO A 172 -17.37 23.03 -10.85
CA PRO A 172 -15.98 22.93 -10.44
C PRO A 172 -15.71 23.69 -9.13
N THR A 173 -14.91 23.10 -8.26
CA THR A 173 -14.27 23.81 -7.15
C THR A 173 -13.10 24.64 -7.67
N TYR A 174 -12.84 25.80 -7.06
CA TYR A 174 -11.73 26.67 -7.42
C TYR A 174 -10.76 26.83 -6.26
N HIS A 175 -9.53 27.26 -6.56
CA HIS A 175 -8.49 27.52 -5.56
C HIS A 175 -8.72 28.83 -4.79
N VAL A 176 -9.89 29.02 -4.16
CA VAL A 176 -10.25 30.29 -3.50
C VAL A 176 -9.36 30.61 -2.30
N GLY A 177 -9.08 29.63 -1.42
CA GLY A 177 -8.20 29.86 -0.26
C GLY A 177 -6.76 30.18 -0.66
N ASP A 178 -6.19 29.39 -1.59
CA ASP A 178 -4.84 29.64 -2.13
C ASP A 178 -4.77 30.96 -2.93
N ALA A 179 -5.88 31.38 -3.58
CA ALA A 179 -5.95 32.69 -4.22
C ALA A 179 -5.90 33.84 -3.21
N VAL A 180 -6.55 33.71 -2.06
CA VAL A 180 -6.47 34.70 -0.97
C VAL A 180 -5.05 34.77 -0.42
N ASP A 181 -4.43 33.62 -0.12
CA ASP A 181 -3.07 33.57 0.41
C ASP A 181 -2.07 34.19 -0.58
N GLN A 182 -2.12 33.80 -1.86
CA GLN A 182 -1.24 34.38 -2.87
C GLN A 182 -1.46 35.88 -3.08
N ALA A 183 -2.72 36.34 -3.06
CA ALA A 183 -3.03 37.76 -3.16
C ALA A 183 -2.42 38.56 -2.01
N VAL A 184 -2.55 38.06 -0.78
CA VAL A 184 -1.99 38.71 0.41
C VAL A 184 -0.46 38.68 0.38
N ASP A 185 0.14 37.52 0.14
CA ASP A 185 1.58 37.31 0.21
C ASP A 185 2.34 38.08 -0.89
N CYS A 186 1.76 38.19 -2.09
CA CYS A 186 2.42 38.89 -3.19
C CYS A 186 2.31 40.41 -3.11
N CYS A 187 1.18 40.90 -2.61
CA CYS A 187 0.67 42.18 -3.07
C CYS A 187 0.12 43.07 -1.96
N ALA A 188 -0.02 42.60 -0.72
CA ALA A 188 -0.40 43.48 0.38
C ALA A 188 0.65 44.59 0.60
N PRO A 189 0.24 45.85 0.88
CA PRO A 189 -1.13 46.33 1.10
C PRO A 189 -1.83 46.92 -0.16
N ASP A 190 -1.33 46.66 -1.37
CA ASP A 190 -1.89 47.18 -2.62
C ASP A 190 -3.18 46.43 -3.02
N TYR A 191 -4.33 47.07 -2.80
CA TYR A 191 -5.64 46.46 -3.03
C TYR A 191 -5.90 46.12 -4.50
N GLU A 192 -5.39 46.92 -5.45
CA GLU A 192 -5.56 46.62 -6.87
C GLU A 192 -4.86 45.32 -7.21
N ARG A 193 -3.57 45.22 -6.85
CA ARG A 193 -2.76 44.02 -7.13
C ARG A 193 -3.24 42.79 -6.38
N MET A 194 -3.68 42.95 -5.12
CA MET A 194 -4.28 41.86 -4.34
C MET A 194 -5.52 41.30 -5.05
N LEU A 195 -6.47 42.17 -5.40
CA LEU A 195 -7.72 41.74 -6.03
C LEU A 195 -7.48 41.17 -7.44
N GLU A 196 -6.54 41.74 -8.19
CA GLU A 196 -6.14 41.20 -9.49
C GLU A 196 -5.55 39.79 -9.35
N ARG A 197 -4.61 39.58 -8.42
CA ARG A 197 -4.01 38.26 -8.18
C ARG A 197 -5.05 37.23 -7.74
N PHE A 198 -5.97 37.64 -6.87
CA PHE A 198 -7.08 36.80 -6.43
C PHE A 198 -7.96 36.38 -7.61
N ILE A 199 -8.38 37.31 -8.47
CA ILE A 199 -9.21 36.99 -9.65
C ILE A 199 -8.46 36.02 -10.58
N GLN A 200 -7.16 36.24 -10.81
CA GLN A 200 -6.35 35.37 -11.66
C GLN A 200 -6.26 33.94 -11.11
N ARG A 201 -6.04 33.77 -9.80
CA ARG A 201 -5.86 32.45 -9.18
C ARG A 201 -7.18 31.76 -8.82
N GLY A 202 -8.15 32.52 -8.34
CA GLY A 202 -9.44 32.05 -7.84
C GLY A 202 -10.40 31.55 -8.92
N GLN A 203 -10.04 31.69 -10.21
CA GLN A 203 -10.76 31.10 -11.34
C GLN A 203 -10.15 29.77 -11.81
N VAL A 204 -9.01 29.35 -11.27
CA VAL A 204 -8.39 28.07 -11.64
C VAL A 204 -9.10 26.93 -10.91
N ILE A 205 -9.61 25.97 -11.69
CA ILE A 205 -10.31 24.79 -11.19
C ILE A 205 -9.37 23.95 -10.32
N ASP A 206 -9.78 23.72 -9.07
CA ASP A 206 -9.15 22.79 -8.14
C ASP A 206 -9.61 21.37 -8.47
N LYS A 207 -8.81 20.66 -9.26
CA LYS A 207 -9.04 19.25 -9.59
C LYS A 207 -8.21 18.35 -8.67
N PRO A 208 -8.76 17.20 -8.22
CA PRO A 208 -7.98 16.24 -7.46
C PRO A 208 -6.75 15.75 -8.24
N PHE A 209 -5.60 15.67 -7.58
CA PHE A 209 -4.33 15.22 -8.18
C PHE A 209 -4.43 13.90 -8.97
N TYR A 210 -5.31 12.98 -8.58
CA TYR A 210 -5.46 11.69 -9.26
C TYR A 210 -5.94 11.84 -10.71
N VAL A 211 -6.66 12.92 -11.06
CA VAL A 211 -7.14 13.14 -12.42
C VAL A 211 -5.97 13.32 -13.39
N ASP A 212 -4.92 14.02 -12.93
CA ASP A 212 -3.70 14.23 -13.72
C ASP A 212 -2.76 13.02 -13.68
N ALA A 213 -2.73 12.29 -12.56
CA ALA A 213 -1.87 11.13 -12.40
C ALA A 213 -2.43 9.84 -13.05
N ALA A 214 -3.75 9.74 -13.24
CA ALA A 214 -4.40 8.51 -13.71
C ALA A 214 -3.90 8.02 -15.09
N PRO A 215 -3.72 8.87 -16.12
CA PRO A 215 -3.17 8.43 -17.40
C PRO A 215 -1.76 7.84 -17.28
N TRP A 216 -0.91 8.46 -16.46
CA TRP A 216 0.45 8.00 -16.20
C TRP A 216 0.46 6.66 -15.45
N ALA A 217 -0.38 6.52 -14.43
CA ALA A 217 -0.53 5.28 -13.68
C ALA A 217 -1.03 4.13 -14.57
N GLY A 218 -2.00 4.40 -15.45
CA GLY A 218 -2.49 3.43 -16.42
C GLY A 218 -1.42 3.00 -17.41
N GLY A 219 -0.66 3.95 -17.96
CA GLY A 219 0.46 3.67 -18.87
C GLY A 219 1.55 2.83 -18.21
N ALA A 220 1.97 3.19 -16.99
CA ALA A 220 2.97 2.46 -16.23
C ALA A 220 2.53 1.02 -15.90
N ALA A 221 1.27 0.84 -15.49
CA ALA A 221 0.70 -0.48 -15.21
C ALA A 221 0.64 -1.36 -16.49
N GLY A 222 0.27 -0.77 -17.63
CA GLY A 222 0.27 -1.45 -18.92
C GLY A 222 1.65 -1.95 -19.34
N LEU A 223 2.67 -1.10 -19.24
CA LEU A 223 4.06 -1.45 -19.54
C LEU A 223 4.60 -2.53 -18.58
N ALA A 224 4.30 -2.42 -17.29
CA ALA A 224 4.67 -3.43 -16.30
C ALA A 224 4.02 -4.79 -16.60
N GLY A 225 2.74 -4.80 -16.98
CA GLY A 225 2.02 -6.00 -17.40
C GLY A 225 2.61 -6.63 -18.67
N LEU A 226 2.92 -5.82 -19.69
CA LEU A 226 3.55 -6.27 -20.93
C LEU A 226 4.94 -6.88 -20.65
N TRP A 227 5.77 -6.18 -19.89
CA TRP A 227 7.11 -6.65 -19.50
C TRP A 227 7.02 -7.97 -18.72
N TRP A 228 6.08 -8.08 -17.78
CA TRP A 228 5.86 -9.31 -17.02
C TRP A 228 5.42 -10.46 -17.93
N GLY A 229 4.49 -10.22 -18.85
CA GLY A 229 4.06 -11.21 -19.84
C GLY A 229 5.21 -11.70 -20.72
N LEU A 230 5.98 -10.78 -21.31
CA LEU A 230 7.09 -11.13 -22.20
C LEU A 230 8.22 -11.87 -21.48
N THR A 231 8.58 -11.43 -20.27
CA THR A 231 9.63 -12.08 -19.47
C THR A 231 9.21 -13.46 -18.98
N THR A 232 7.96 -13.65 -18.56
CA THR A 232 7.46 -14.99 -18.18
C THR A 232 7.41 -15.94 -19.37
N LEU A 233 6.97 -15.47 -20.55
CA LEU A 233 6.93 -16.28 -21.77
C LEU A 233 8.34 -16.66 -22.26
N SER A 234 9.28 -15.71 -22.31
CA SER A 234 10.67 -16.00 -22.70
C SER A 234 11.36 -16.97 -21.73
N ALA A 235 11.17 -16.80 -20.43
CA ALA A 235 11.71 -17.73 -19.43
C ALA A 235 11.14 -19.15 -19.60
N ARG A 236 9.83 -19.27 -19.89
CA ARG A 236 9.18 -20.56 -20.18
C ARG A 236 9.72 -21.20 -21.45
N ARG A 237 9.92 -20.43 -22.52
CA ARG A 237 10.48 -20.94 -23.79
C ARG A 237 11.92 -21.42 -23.62
N ALA A 238 12.76 -20.64 -22.95
CA ALA A 238 14.16 -21.02 -22.70
C ALA A 238 14.26 -22.30 -21.87
N ARG A 239 13.48 -22.42 -20.79
CA ARG A 239 13.43 -23.65 -19.99
C ARG A 239 12.98 -24.87 -20.82
N ARG A 240 11.93 -24.73 -21.62
CA ARG A 240 11.45 -25.83 -22.49
C ARG A 240 12.46 -26.23 -23.55
N ALA A 241 13.33 -25.33 -24.00
CA ALA A 241 14.40 -25.67 -24.93
C ALA A 241 15.50 -26.51 -24.25
N GLU A 242 15.92 -26.10 -23.05
CA GLU A 242 16.89 -26.85 -22.24
C GLU A 242 16.33 -28.24 -21.83
N GLU A 243 15.08 -28.31 -21.36
CA GLU A 243 14.42 -29.59 -21.01
C GLU A 243 14.31 -30.56 -22.20
N LYS A 244 14.21 -30.05 -23.43
CA LYS A 244 14.22 -30.90 -24.63
C LYS A 244 15.61 -31.46 -24.92
N GLN A 245 16.65 -30.67 -24.75
CA GLN A 245 18.03 -31.10 -24.95
C GLN A 245 18.42 -32.21 -23.96
N HIS A 246 18.04 -32.06 -22.68
CA HIS A 246 18.26 -33.11 -21.70
C HIS A 246 17.50 -34.40 -22.06
N LEU A 247 16.25 -34.27 -22.49
CA LEU A 247 15.43 -35.41 -22.90
C LEU A 247 16.00 -36.14 -24.13
N GLU A 248 16.58 -35.43 -25.10
CA GLU A 248 17.24 -36.04 -26.26
C GLU A 248 18.40 -36.94 -25.84
N ILE A 249 19.14 -36.57 -24.79
CA ILE A 249 20.26 -37.36 -24.25
C ILE A 249 19.72 -38.52 -23.38
N SER A 250 18.73 -38.28 -22.52
CA SER A 250 18.26 -39.29 -21.56
C SER A 250 17.33 -40.33 -22.17
N ARG A 251 16.54 -39.98 -23.19
CA ARG A 251 15.55 -40.87 -23.83
C ARG A 251 16.16 -42.18 -24.35
N PRO A 252 17.25 -42.20 -25.13
CA PRO A 252 17.82 -43.47 -25.60
C PRO A 252 18.32 -44.35 -24.46
N LEU A 253 18.89 -43.76 -23.39
CA LEU A 253 19.36 -44.49 -22.21
C LEU A 253 18.20 -45.16 -21.47
N LEU A 254 17.12 -44.40 -21.21
CA LEU A 254 15.92 -44.91 -20.56
C LEU A 254 15.23 -45.98 -21.41
N ASN A 255 15.24 -45.83 -22.73
CA ASN A 255 14.67 -46.83 -23.63
C ASN A 255 15.45 -48.15 -23.60
N GLU A 256 16.79 -48.09 -23.64
CA GLU A 256 17.66 -49.27 -23.44
C GLU A 256 17.35 -49.97 -22.12
N GLU A 257 17.21 -49.20 -21.04
CA GLU A 257 16.93 -49.71 -19.70
C GLU A 257 15.54 -50.34 -19.56
N ILE A 258 14.52 -49.74 -20.17
CA ILE A 258 13.16 -50.29 -20.22
C ILE A 258 13.16 -51.61 -20.97
N ILE A 259 13.84 -51.69 -22.12
CA ILE A 259 13.93 -52.93 -22.91
C ILE A 259 14.61 -54.03 -22.10
N ALA A 260 15.79 -53.74 -21.52
CA ALA A 260 16.54 -54.72 -20.74
C ALA A 260 15.75 -55.18 -19.50
N LEU A 261 15.09 -54.25 -18.80
CA LEU A 261 14.29 -54.59 -17.62
C LEU A 261 13.02 -55.34 -18.00
N SER A 262 12.33 -54.96 -19.08
CA SER A 262 11.15 -55.68 -19.57
C SER A 262 11.50 -57.12 -19.94
N GLN A 263 12.65 -57.36 -20.58
CA GLN A 263 13.16 -58.72 -20.85
C GLN A 263 13.43 -59.50 -19.56
N GLN A 264 14.08 -58.87 -18.57
CA GLN A 264 14.35 -59.49 -17.27
C GLN A 264 13.07 -59.88 -16.53
N VAL A 265 12.08 -58.98 -16.49
CA VAL A 265 10.80 -59.21 -15.81
C VAL A 265 9.96 -60.23 -16.57
N SER A 266 10.01 -60.24 -17.91
CA SER A 266 9.32 -61.25 -18.74
C SER A 266 9.86 -62.66 -18.55
N ALA A 267 11.12 -62.81 -18.11
CA ALA A 267 11.75 -64.09 -17.83
C ALA A 267 11.45 -64.64 -16.41
N LEU A 268 10.67 -63.92 -15.59
CA LEU A 268 10.35 -64.38 -14.24
C LEU A 268 9.49 -65.65 -14.27
N PRO A 269 9.81 -66.67 -13.47
CA PRO A 269 9.00 -67.89 -13.41
C PRO A 269 7.63 -67.61 -12.79
N THR A 270 6.61 -68.31 -13.29
CA THR A 270 5.29 -68.36 -12.66
C THR A 270 5.38 -69.09 -11.32
N THR A 271 4.63 -68.62 -10.33
CA THR A 271 4.65 -69.16 -8.97
C THR A 271 3.22 -69.27 -8.43
N PRO A 272 2.90 -70.36 -7.71
CA PRO A 272 1.58 -70.52 -7.08
C PRO A 272 1.44 -69.67 -5.80
N ASP A 273 2.54 -69.13 -5.25
CA ASP A 273 2.49 -68.27 -4.07
C ASP A 273 1.80 -66.93 -4.39
N PRO A 274 0.66 -66.60 -3.74
CA PRO A 274 -0.07 -65.36 -4.00
C PRO A 274 0.76 -64.10 -3.78
N GLN A 275 1.66 -64.09 -2.78
CA GLN A 275 2.47 -62.90 -2.47
C GLN A 275 3.52 -62.65 -3.57
N GLN A 276 4.28 -63.67 -3.98
CA GLN A 276 5.22 -63.55 -5.09
C GLN A 276 4.53 -63.26 -6.43
N SER A 277 3.36 -63.86 -6.69
CA SER A 277 2.58 -63.61 -7.91
C SER A 277 2.11 -62.16 -7.99
N LYS A 278 1.60 -61.61 -6.88
CA LYS A 278 1.22 -60.19 -6.79
C LYS A 278 2.41 -59.26 -7.04
N LEU A 279 3.52 -59.47 -6.34
CA LEU A 279 4.71 -58.61 -6.50
C LEU A 279 5.28 -58.68 -7.92
N SER A 280 5.27 -59.85 -8.55
CA SER A 280 5.69 -60.00 -9.95
C SER A 280 4.83 -59.17 -10.91
N LYS A 281 3.51 -59.13 -10.68
CA LYS A 281 2.58 -58.27 -11.43
C LYS A 281 2.84 -56.78 -11.16
N ASP A 282 3.03 -56.41 -9.89
CA ASP A 282 3.31 -55.01 -9.52
C ASP A 282 4.60 -54.50 -10.20
N VAL A 283 5.63 -55.35 -10.32
CA VAL A 283 6.86 -55.02 -11.06
C VAL A 283 6.58 -54.86 -12.55
N LEU A 284 5.88 -55.80 -13.19
CA LEU A 284 5.48 -55.71 -14.60
C LEU A 284 4.72 -54.40 -14.89
N ASP A 285 3.70 -54.10 -14.09
CA ASP A 285 2.89 -52.90 -14.20
C ASP A 285 3.74 -51.63 -14.06
N THR A 286 4.75 -51.66 -13.17
CA THR A 286 5.66 -50.53 -12.98
C THR A 286 6.54 -50.29 -14.21
N VAL A 287 7.04 -51.36 -14.85
CA VAL A 287 7.83 -51.26 -16.09
C VAL A 287 6.99 -50.77 -17.26
N GLU A 288 5.78 -51.30 -17.44
CA GLU A 288 4.86 -50.83 -18.48
C GLU A 288 4.44 -49.36 -18.27
N LYS A 289 4.22 -48.96 -17.01
CA LYS A 289 3.99 -47.56 -16.66
C LYS A 289 5.20 -46.67 -17.00
N ALA A 290 6.43 -47.16 -16.79
CA ALA A 290 7.64 -46.43 -17.17
C ALA A 290 7.72 -46.26 -18.69
N ARG A 291 7.43 -47.31 -19.46
CA ARG A 291 7.36 -47.28 -20.93
C ARG A 291 6.36 -46.25 -21.45
N HIS A 292 5.10 -46.36 -21.04
CA HIS A 292 4.06 -45.42 -21.47
C HIS A 292 4.39 -43.97 -21.13
N ARG A 293 5.05 -43.75 -19.99
CA ARG A 293 5.44 -42.41 -19.56
C ARG A 293 6.63 -41.86 -20.34
N LEU A 294 7.57 -42.72 -20.74
CA LEU A 294 8.66 -42.33 -21.65
C LEU A 294 8.12 -41.97 -23.04
N ASP A 295 7.16 -42.73 -23.56
CA ASP A 295 6.51 -42.45 -24.85
C ASP A 295 5.85 -41.06 -24.86
N ALA A 296 5.25 -40.66 -23.73
CA ALA A 296 4.61 -39.36 -23.57
C ALA A 296 5.54 -38.23 -23.06
N ALA A 297 6.82 -38.50 -22.81
CA ALA A 297 7.73 -37.58 -22.13
C ALA A 297 8.01 -36.30 -22.94
N LYS A 298 7.99 -35.15 -22.26
CA LYS A 298 8.17 -33.81 -22.84
C LYS A 298 9.32 -33.00 -22.21
N GLY A 299 9.90 -33.46 -21.11
CA GLY A 299 11.06 -32.83 -20.49
C GLY A 299 11.47 -33.47 -19.16
N ASP A 300 12.31 -32.77 -18.41
CA ASP A 300 13.00 -33.25 -17.21
C ASP A 300 12.11 -33.92 -16.15
N LYS A 301 10.91 -33.39 -15.90
CA LYS A 301 9.99 -33.99 -14.92
C LYS A 301 9.51 -35.39 -15.33
N ASP A 302 9.38 -35.62 -16.63
CA ASP A 302 8.99 -36.92 -17.16
C ASP A 302 10.18 -37.87 -17.10
N THR A 303 11.39 -37.41 -17.45
CA THR A 303 12.64 -38.16 -17.28
C THR A 303 12.84 -38.60 -15.83
N GLU A 304 12.70 -37.68 -14.87
CA GLU A 304 12.77 -37.96 -13.43
C GLU A 304 11.76 -39.05 -13.03
N ALA A 305 10.49 -38.89 -13.45
CA ALA A 305 9.44 -39.85 -13.12
C ALA A 305 9.68 -41.24 -13.72
N VAL A 306 10.19 -41.33 -14.96
CA VAL A 306 10.53 -42.62 -15.60
C VAL A 306 11.69 -43.28 -14.85
N ALA A 307 12.76 -42.53 -14.55
CA ALA A 307 13.91 -43.05 -13.80
C ALA A 307 13.50 -43.54 -12.39
N THR A 308 12.62 -42.81 -11.70
CA THR A 308 12.06 -43.26 -10.42
C THR A 308 11.30 -44.59 -10.55
N LEU A 309 10.44 -44.74 -11.56
CA LEU A 309 9.71 -45.99 -11.81
C LEU A 309 10.67 -47.15 -12.10
N LEU A 310 11.73 -46.92 -12.87
CA LEU A 310 12.77 -47.92 -13.15
C LEU A 310 13.55 -48.33 -11.89
N GLY A 311 13.80 -47.38 -10.98
CA GLY A 311 14.36 -47.65 -9.65
C GLY A 311 13.41 -48.48 -8.79
N SER A 312 12.13 -48.11 -8.74
CA SER A 312 11.09 -48.85 -7.99
C SER A 312 10.90 -50.28 -8.49
N ALA A 313 10.93 -50.50 -9.81
CA ALA A 313 10.83 -51.84 -10.40
C ALA A 313 12.03 -52.72 -10.01
N ARG A 314 13.25 -52.16 -10.00
CA ARG A 314 14.46 -52.88 -9.55
C ARG A 314 14.43 -53.22 -8.06
N TYR A 315 13.92 -52.31 -7.24
CA TYR A 315 13.66 -52.61 -5.84
C TYR A 315 12.60 -53.72 -5.69
N GLY A 316 11.54 -53.70 -6.50
CA GLY A 316 10.54 -54.78 -6.52
C GLY A 316 11.12 -56.15 -6.88
N LEU A 317 12.08 -56.21 -7.82
CA LEU A 317 12.83 -57.43 -8.12
C LEU A 317 13.66 -57.92 -6.92
N LEU A 318 14.34 -57.01 -6.21
CA LEU A 318 15.07 -57.36 -4.98
C LEU A 318 14.14 -57.92 -3.89
N CYS A 319 12.96 -57.31 -3.72
CA CYS A 319 11.94 -57.79 -2.79
C CYS A 319 11.43 -59.19 -3.19
N LEU A 320 11.25 -59.44 -4.49
CA LEU A 320 10.82 -60.74 -5.01
C LEU A 320 11.87 -61.81 -4.74
N ASP A 321 13.15 -61.51 -4.94
CA ASP A 321 14.25 -62.41 -4.65
C ASP A 321 14.38 -62.69 -3.14
N ALA A 322 14.14 -61.69 -2.28
CA ALA A 322 14.12 -61.87 -0.84
C ALA A 322 12.98 -62.82 -0.41
N LEU A 323 11.78 -62.62 -0.93
CA LEU A 323 10.62 -63.48 -0.66
C LEU A 323 10.85 -64.92 -1.12
N ARG A 324 11.39 -65.12 -2.33
CA ARG A 324 11.74 -66.45 -2.85
C ARG A 324 12.78 -67.17 -1.99
N ALA A 325 13.70 -66.42 -1.40
CA ALA A 325 14.72 -66.94 -0.49
C ALA A 325 14.23 -67.08 0.97
N GLY A 326 12.95 -66.82 1.27
CA GLY A 326 12.42 -66.87 2.63
C GLY A 326 13.00 -65.81 3.57
N ARG A 327 13.54 -64.71 3.03
CA ARG A 327 14.12 -63.59 3.79
C ARG A 327 13.10 -62.47 3.95
N PRO A 328 13.21 -61.64 5.02
CA PRO A 328 12.38 -60.45 5.15
C PRO A 328 12.60 -59.50 3.96
N VAL A 329 11.54 -58.77 3.59
CA VAL A 329 11.59 -57.73 2.57
C VAL A 329 12.60 -56.67 3.02
N PRO A 330 13.64 -56.36 2.23
CA PRO A 330 14.64 -55.37 2.61
C PRO A 330 14.05 -53.97 2.61
N GLU A 331 14.59 -53.06 3.43
CA GLU A 331 14.24 -51.65 3.36
C GLU A 331 14.78 -51.00 2.07
N PRO A 332 14.09 -49.98 1.49
CA PRO A 332 14.59 -49.27 0.32
C PRO A 332 15.89 -48.52 0.62
N THR A 333 16.95 -48.85 -0.13
CA THR A 333 18.25 -48.16 -0.10
C THR A 333 18.46 -47.33 -1.37
N ALA A 334 19.45 -46.44 -1.34
CA ALA A 334 19.89 -45.70 -2.52
C ALA A 334 20.35 -46.66 -3.62
N PRO A 335 20.24 -46.30 -4.91
CA PRO A 335 20.76 -47.14 -5.99
C PRO A 335 22.29 -47.24 -5.94
N CYS A 336 22.86 -48.23 -6.62
CA CYS A 336 24.31 -48.31 -6.82
C CYS A 336 24.83 -47.05 -7.53
N PHE A 337 25.82 -46.39 -6.93
CA PHE A 337 26.41 -45.15 -7.43
C PHE A 337 27.04 -45.31 -8.82
N PHE A 338 27.73 -46.42 -9.08
CA PHE A 338 28.45 -46.62 -10.34
C PHE A 338 27.52 -46.88 -11.52
N ASP A 339 26.46 -47.63 -11.31
CA ASP A 339 25.41 -47.87 -12.30
C ASP A 339 24.06 -48.09 -11.58
N PRO A 340 23.12 -47.13 -11.67
CA PRO A 340 21.79 -47.28 -11.06
C PRO A 340 21.02 -48.51 -11.57
N ARG A 341 21.40 -49.08 -12.72
CA ARG A 341 20.79 -50.30 -13.28
C ARG A 341 21.06 -51.53 -12.43
N HIS A 342 22.11 -51.53 -11.59
CA HIS A 342 22.39 -52.62 -10.64
C HIS A 342 21.37 -52.71 -9.50
N GLY A 343 20.49 -51.71 -9.34
CA GLY A 343 19.46 -51.70 -8.31
C GLY A 343 19.95 -51.17 -6.96
N PRO A 344 19.20 -51.47 -5.87
CA PRO A 344 19.48 -50.94 -4.54
C PRO A 344 20.86 -51.36 -4.00
N SER A 345 21.49 -50.47 -3.24
CA SER A 345 22.78 -50.72 -2.60
C SER A 345 22.65 -51.69 -1.43
N THR A 346 23.72 -52.45 -1.17
CA THR A 346 23.82 -53.37 -0.02
C THR A 346 24.75 -52.84 1.07
N GLY A 347 25.46 -51.74 0.78
CA GLY A 347 26.37 -51.08 1.71
C GLY A 347 27.01 -49.86 1.06
N SER A 348 27.95 -49.25 1.78
CA SER A 348 28.70 -48.08 1.31
C SER A 348 30.19 -48.39 1.28
N ALA A 349 30.91 -47.80 0.33
CA ALA A 349 32.36 -47.95 0.17
C ALA A 349 33.03 -46.57 0.02
N ASN A 350 34.24 -46.44 0.54
CA ASN A 350 35.06 -45.26 0.28
C ASN A 350 35.74 -45.41 -1.08
N TRP A 351 35.45 -44.49 -1.99
CA TRP A 351 35.98 -44.51 -3.35
C TRP A 351 36.58 -43.16 -3.72
N THR A 352 37.72 -43.21 -4.40
CA THR A 352 38.42 -42.03 -4.91
C THR A 352 38.44 -42.12 -6.44
N PRO A 353 37.76 -41.21 -7.17
CA PRO A 353 37.88 -41.11 -8.62
C PRO A 353 39.31 -40.70 -9.01
N GLU A 354 39.73 -41.05 -10.22
CA GLU A 354 41.00 -40.55 -10.77
C GLU A 354 41.01 -39.02 -10.82
N GLY A 355 41.98 -38.40 -10.15
CA GLY A 355 42.12 -36.95 -10.07
C GLY A 355 41.09 -36.23 -9.19
N GLY A 356 40.29 -36.92 -8.39
CA GLY A 356 39.31 -36.29 -7.50
C GLY A 356 39.44 -36.69 -6.02
N SER A 357 38.48 -36.25 -5.21
CA SER A 357 38.48 -36.47 -3.76
C SER A 357 37.82 -37.79 -3.37
N GLN A 358 38.32 -38.40 -2.28
CA GLN A 358 37.69 -39.55 -1.66
C GLN A 358 36.25 -39.21 -1.22
N ARG A 359 35.33 -40.15 -1.44
CA ARG A 359 33.91 -40.02 -1.10
C ARG A 359 33.31 -41.36 -0.70
N ALA A 360 32.36 -41.32 0.23
CA ALA A 360 31.52 -42.48 0.53
C ALA A 360 30.43 -42.62 -0.54
N VAL A 361 30.35 -43.78 -1.17
CA VAL A 361 29.39 -44.10 -2.22
C VAL A 361 28.57 -45.33 -1.86
N ASP A 362 27.28 -45.32 -2.18
CA ASP A 362 26.40 -46.48 -2.03
C ASP A 362 26.63 -47.46 -3.17
N VAL A 363 26.85 -48.74 -2.86
CA VAL A 363 27.29 -49.75 -3.83
C VAL A 363 26.48 -51.03 -3.72
N CYS A 364 26.20 -51.66 -4.85
CA CYS A 364 25.67 -53.03 -4.88
C CYS A 364 26.76 -54.04 -4.50
N ALA A 365 26.36 -55.26 -4.15
CA ALA A 365 27.28 -56.32 -3.74
C ALA A 365 28.37 -56.61 -4.81
N ALA A 366 28.04 -56.59 -6.10
CA ALA A 366 28.99 -56.83 -7.18
C ALA A 366 30.04 -55.72 -7.31
N CYS A 367 29.62 -54.45 -7.27
CA CYS A 367 30.56 -53.32 -7.26
C CYS A 367 31.41 -53.28 -5.99
N ALA A 368 30.84 -53.63 -4.84
CA ALA A 368 31.58 -53.74 -3.59
C ALA A 368 32.68 -54.81 -3.67
N ALA A 369 32.37 -55.98 -4.24
CA ALA A 369 33.35 -57.05 -4.45
C ALA A 369 34.50 -56.64 -5.38
N ARG A 370 34.18 -55.92 -6.48
CA ARG A 370 35.21 -55.38 -7.38
C ARG A 370 36.12 -54.38 -6.69
N LEU A 371 35.55 -53.44 -5.93
CA LEU A 371 36.34 -52.49 -5.14
C LEU A 371 37.24 -53.18 -4.12
N ALA A 372 36.73 -54.20 -3.42
CA ALA A 372 37.52 -54.98 -2.47
C ALA A 372 38.67 -55.75 -3.15
N ALA A 373 38.49 -56.13 -4.42
CA ALA A 373 39.51 -56.76 -5.25
C ALA A 373 40.46 -55.76 -5.95
N ASN A 374 40.39 -54.46 -5.64
CA ASN A 374 41.11 -53.38 -6.34
C ASN A 374 40.84 -53.36 -7.87
N GLN A 375 39.66 -53.78 -8.29
CA GLN A 375 39.21 -53.74 -9.67
C GLN A 375 38.27 -52.55 -9.91
N GLN A 376 38.23 -52.08 -11.16
CA GLN A 376 37.32 -51.01 -11.53
C GLN A 376 35.87 -51.50 -11.48
N PRO A 377 34.97 -50.81 -10.76
CA PRO A 377 33.55 -51.16 -10.76
C PRO A 377 32.95 -50.92 -12.15
N ASP A 378 31.85 -51.60 -12.46
CA ASP A 378 31.11 -51.36 -13.71
C ASP A 378 30.42 -49.99 -13.64
N ILE A 379 31.04 -49.01 -14.28
CA ILE A 379 30.57 -47.63 -14.34
C ILE A 379 29.64 -47.46 -15.53
N ARG A 380 28.47 -46.85 -15.32
CA ARG A 380 27.57 -46.45 -16.41
C ARG A 380 28.21 -45.32 -17.21
N MET A 381 28.73 -45.70 -18.36
CA MET A 381 29.24 -44.79 -19.38
C MET A 381 28.09 -44.37 -20.30
N VAL A 382 28.03 -43.08 -20.60
CA VAL A 382 27.07 -42.45 -21.50
C VAL A 382 27.85 -41.70 -22.57
N THR A 383 27.53 -41.96 -23.84
CA THR A 383 28.18 -41.33 -24.98
C THR A 383 27.43 -40.08 -25.38
N VAL A 384 28.07 -38.93 -25.25
CA VAL A 384 27.56 -37.63 -25.72
C VAL A 384 28.61 -37.01 -26.63
N ARG A 385 28.23 -36.65 -27.87
CA ARG A 385 29.15 -36.07 -28.88
C ARG A 385 30.43 -36.91 -29.06
N ASP A 386 30.25 -38.21 -29.29
CA ASP A 386 31.32 -39.19 -29.53
C ASP A 386 32.33 -39.35 -28.39
N ARG A 387 32.00 -38.92 -27.17
CA ARG A 387 32.82 -39.10 -25.97
C ARG A 387 32.04 -39.84 -24.90
N ALA A 388 32.52 -41.03 -24.55
CA ALA A 388 31.99 -41.80 -23.42
C ALA A 388 32.47 -41.17 -22.11
N ARG A 389 31.52 -40.83 -21.24
CA ARG A 389 31.80 -40.28 -19.91
C ARG A 389 30.92 -40.95 -18.86
N PRO A 390 31.36 -41.04 -17.59
CA PRO A 390 30.48 -41.52 -16.52
C PRO A 390 29.24 -40.65 -16.40
N TYR A 391 28.07 -41.25 -16.18
CA TYR A 391 26.78 -40.54 -16.22
C TYR A 391 26.72 -39.33 -15.28
N TRP A 392 27.32 -39.41 -14.09
CA TRP A 392 27.33 -38.30 -13.11
C TRP A 392 28.11 -37.07 -13.59
N THR A 393 29.05 -37.25 -14.52
CA THR A 393 29.89 -36.15 -15.01
C THR A 393 29.22 -35.31 -16.11
N LEU A 394 28.05 -35.75 -16.61
CA LEU A 394 27.29 -35.05 -17.65
C LEU A 394 26.49 -33.84 -17.10
N GLY A 395 26.62 -33.53 -15.82
CA GLY A 395 26.14 -32.27 -15.24
C GLY A 395 24.63 -32.09 -15.40
N GLU A 396 24.22 -30.99 -16.05
CA GLU A 396 22.81 -30.66 -16.25
C GLU A 396 22.07 -31.61 -17.20
N ASP A 397 22.76 -32.18 -18.20
CA ASP A 397 22.16 -33.04 -19.22
C ASP A 397 21.49 -34.29 -18.64
N LEU A 398 22.01 -34.82 -17.52
CA LEU A 398 21.46 -35.98 -16.81
C LEU A 398 20.96 -35.67 -15.41
N ALA A 399 20.83 -34.40 -15.03
CA ALA A 399 20.39 -34.04 -13.68
C ALA A 399 19.02 -34.65 -13.31
N SER A 400 18.08 -34.69 -14.26
CA SER A 400 16.74 -35.27 -14.06
C SER A 400 16.76 -36.80 -13.96
N TYR A 401 17.63 -37.46 -14.73
CA TYR A 401 17.87 -38.91 -14.62
C TYR A 401 18.42 -39.28 -13.24
N ILE A 402 19.42 -38.53 -12.76
CA ILE A 402 20.01 -38.71 -11.42
C ILE A 402 18.96 -38.45 -10.34
N ASP A 403 18.27 -37.31 -10.40
CA ASP A 403 17.24 -36.94 -9.43
C ASP A 403 16.12 -37.99 -9.34
N GLY A 404 15.78 -38.63 -10.46
CA GLY A 404 14.75 -39.68 -10.52
C GLY A 404 15.19 -40.99 -9.87
N TYR A 405 16.38 -41.48 -10.22
CA TYR A 405 16.94 -42.70 -9.62
C TYR A 405 17.22 -42.56 -8.13
N TRP A 406 17.61 -41.36 -7.69
CA TRP A 406 17.90 -41.07 -6.30
C TRP A 406 16.66 -40.60 -5.53
N SER A 407 15.46 -40.83 -6.06
CA SER A 407 14.18 -40.65 -5.36
C SER A 407 13.42 -41.97 -5.23
N SER A 408 12.74 -42.15 -4.10
CA SER A 408 11.81 -43.26 -3.84
C SER A 408 10.41 -43.02 -4.40
N GLY A 409 10.13 -41.85 -5.00
CA GLY A 409 8.83 -41.51 -5.59
C GLY A 409 7.73 -41.11 -4.59
N ASP A 410 7.93 -41.32 -3.29
CA ASP A 410 7.06 -40.88 -2.19
C ASP A 410 7.45 -39.52 -1.59
N GLY A 411 8.37 -38.82 -2.26
CA GLY A 411 8.94 -37.54 -1.81
C GLY A 411 10.22 -37.69 -1.00
N ARG A 412 10.62 -38.89 -0.58
CA ARG A 412 11.98 -39.10 -0.05
C ARG A 412 13.00 -39.10 -1.19
N ARG A 413 14.19 -38.60 -0.89
CA ARG A 413 15.32 -38.49 -1.81
C ARG A 413 16.59 -38.86 -1.07
N TRP A 414 17.38 -39.75 -1.68
CA TRP A 414 18.70 -40.11 -1.17
C TRP A 414 19.73 -39.05 -1.57
N TRP A 415 20.78 -38.93 -0.76
CA TRP A 415 21.85 -37.99 -1.01
C TRP A 415 22.75 -38.48 -2.15
N PHE A 416 22.90 -37.70 -3.22
CA PHE A 416 23.80 -38.06 -4.31
C PHE A 416 25.28 -37.79 -3.93
N PRO A 417 26.17 -38.81 -3.98
CA PRO A 417 27.56 -38.67 -3.52
C PRO A 417 28.43 -37.68 -4.30
N ASP A 418 28.16 -37.44 -5.59
CA ASP A 418 28.96 -36.54 -6.42
C ASP A 418 28.55 -35.07 -6.21
N GLU A 419 29.48 -34.25 -5.75
CA GLU A 419 29.21 -32.83 -5.49
C GLU A 419 29.03 -32.02 -6.78
N ASP A 420 29.85 -32.28 -7.80
CA ASP A 420 29.82 -31.50 -9.03
C ASP A 420 28.52 -31.73 -9.80
N ALA A 421 28.02 -32.96 -9.85
CA ALA A 421 26.71 -33.28 -10.41
C ALA A 421 25.56 -32.55 -9.67
N ARG A 422 25.58 -32.56 -8.33
CA ARG A 422 24.58 -31.83 -7.52
C ARG A 422 24.68 -30.33 -7.75
N ARG A 423 25.91 -29.78 -7.81
CA ARG A 423 26.16 -28.36 -8.05
C ARG A 423 25.64 -27.96 -9.43
N ALA A 424 25.96 -28.72 -10.48
CA ALA A 424 25.46 -28.48 -11.83
C ALA A 424 23.93 -28.46 -11.90
N GLY A 425 23.26 -29.45 -11.30
CA GLY A 425 21.79 -29.48 -11.23
C GLY A 425 21.20 -28.30 -10.44
N ASN A 426 21.84 -27.90 -9.34
CA ASN A 426 21.42 -26.75 -8.54
C ASN A 426 21.63 -25.42 -9.28
N GLU A 427 22.75 -25.25 -9.96
CA GLU A 427 23.05 -24.07 -10.79
C GLU A 427 22.05 -23.96 -11.94
N MET A 428 21.76 -25.05 -12.64
CA MET A 428 20.70 -25.10 -13.66
C MET A 428 19.36 -24.61 -13.11
N ARG A 429 18.90 -25.17 -11.98
CA ARG A 429 17.64 -24.76 -11.33
C ARG A 429 17.68 -23.29 -10.89
N ALA A 430 18.82 -22.81 -10.38
CA ALA A 430 19.02 -21.42 -9.99
C ALA A 430 18.97 -20.48 -11.20
N ARG A 431 19.59 -20.85 -12.33
CA ARG A 431 19.50 -20.11 -13.60
C ARG A 431 18.05 -19.99 -14.05
N TRP A 432 17.28 -21.09 -14.05
CA TRP A 432 15.85 -21.06 -14.36
C TRP A 432 15.05 -20.17 -13.42
N ALA A 433 15.32 -20.27 -12.11
CA ALA A 433 14.66 -19.43 -11.11
C ALA A 433 14.95 -17.95 -11.34
N SER A 434 16.20 -17.60 -11.66
CA SER A 434 16.63 -16.22 -11.92
C SER A 434 15.95 -15.60 -13.15
N ARG A 435 15.56 -16.41 -14.14
CA ARG A 435 14.88 -15.95 -15.36
C ARG A 435 13.40 -15.59 -15.13
N ARG A 436 12.79 -16.00 -14.00
CA ARG A 436 11.39 -15.68 -13.69
C ARG A 436 11.22 -14.16 -13.53
N ALA A 437 10.08 -13.64 -13.99
CA ALA A 437 9.76 -12.21 -13.91
C ALA A 437 9.92 -11.65 -12.49
N GLY A 438 9.41 -12.35 -11.47
CA GLY A 438 9.58 -11.95 -10.07
C GLY A 438 11.05 -11.87 -9.61
N ALA A 439 11.91 -12.81 -10.05
CA ALA A 439 13.33 -12.78 -9.71
C ALA A 439 14.08 -11.66 -10.43
N ARG A 440 13.67 -11.32 -11.66
CA ARG A 440 14.20 -10.16 -12.39
C ARG A 440 13.74 -8.84 -11.78
N LEU A 441 12.46 -8.76 -11.39
CA LEU A 441 11.91 -7.60 -10.70
C LEU A 441 12.60 -7.37 -9.36
N GLY A 442 12.81 -8.42 -8.56
CA GLY A 442 13.54 -8.33 -7.29
C GLY A 442 14.96 -7.78 -7.45
N ARG A 443 15.68 -8.23 -8.49
CA ARG A 443 17.02 -7.71 -8.83
C ARG A 443 16.99 -6.25 -9.30
N ALA A 444 16.01 -5.89 -10.13
CA ALA A 444 15.83 -4.50 -10.55
C ALA A 444 15.52 -3.59 -9.34
N ALA A 445 14.63 -4.02 -8.44
CA ALA A 445 14.27 -3.28 -7.25
C ALA A 445 15.45 -3.12 -6.27
N SER A 446 16.27 -4.15 -6.07
CA SER A 446 17.48 -4.03 -5.25
C SER A 446 18.51 -3.07 -5.85
N ASN A 447 18.65 -3.05 -7.17
CA ASN A 447 19.54 -2.13 -7.85
C ASN A 447 19.05 -0.68 -7.76
N VAL A 448 17.74 -0.46 -7.91
CA VAL A 448 17.12 0.86 -7.73
C VAL A 448 17.25 1.34 -6.28
N GLY A 449 17.02 0.46 -5.30
CA GLY A 449 17.24 0.75 -3.89
C GLY A 449 18.69 1.15 -3.58
N THR A 450 19.66 0.50 -4.22
CA THR A 450 21.09 0.81 -4.06
C THR A 450 21.49 2.14 -4.72
N SER A 451 20.90 2.47 -5.88
CA SER A 451 21.11 3.77 -6.52
C SER A 451 20.44 4.93 -5.79
N LEU A 452 19.27 4.70 -5.18
CA LEU A 452 18.58 5.71 -4.36
C LEU A 452 19.28 5.94 -3.02
N SER A 453 19.84 4.88 -2.41
CA SER A 453 20.68 5.03 -1.21
C SER A 453 21.99 5.76 -1.51
N ASN A 454 22.58 5.58 -2.70
CA ASN A 454 23.77 6.34 -3.11
C ASN A 454 23.44 7.81 -3.43
N TRP A 455 22.25 8.11 -3.97
CA TRP A 455 21.77 9.50 -4.14
C TRP A 455 21.53 10.17 -2.78
N SER A 456 20.85 9.50 -1.84
CA SER A 456 20.60 10.08 -0.51
C SER A 456 21.87 10.21 0.34
N SER A 457 22.95 9.51 -0.03
CA SER A 457 24.29 9.66 0.57
C SER A 457 25.13 10.76 -0.09
N SER A 458 24.66 11.34 -1.20
CA SER A 458 25.33 12.44 -1.93
C SER A 458 24.56 13.76 -1.87
N SER A 459 23.38 13.79 -1.24
CA SER A 459 22.61 15.02 -0.97
C SER A 459 22.46 15.32 0.53
N GLY A 460 23.34 14.78 1.37
CA GLY A 460 23.33 14.99 2.82
C GLY A 460 24.70 15.40 3.33
N SER A 461 24.72 16.58 3.98
CA SER A 461 25.74 17.19 4.84
C SER A 461 27.04 17.75 4.23
N ASP A 462 26.96 19.00 3.77
CA ASP A 462 27.92 20.04 4.18
C ASP A 462 27.43 20.63 5.51
N TYR A 463 27.82 20.03 6.63
CA TYR A 463 27.87 20.69 7.93
C TYR A 463 29.08 20.08 8.66
N ASP A 464 30.14 20.87 8.75
CA ASP A 464 31.29 20.63 9.61
C ASP A 464 30.84 20.37 11.05
N SER A 465 31.37 19.32 11.66
CA SER A 465 31.73 19.29 13.09
C SER A 465 32.67 18.13 13.37
N ASP A 466 33.87 18.50 13.79
CA ASP A 466 34.90 17.68 14.40
C ASP A 466 34.36 16.76 15.51
N GLY A 467 34.91 15.55 15.60
CA GLY A 467 34.73 14.67 16.77
C GLY A 467 34.99 13.20 16.47
N GLY A 468 36.24 12.77 16.61
CA GLY A 468 36.63 11.36 16.49
C GLY A 468 36.10 10.47 17.62
N GLY A 469 36.03 9.15 17.37
CA GLY A 469 35.78 8.15 18.40
C GLY A 469 35.38 6.79 17.85
N TRP A 470 36.23 5.80 18.09
CA TRP A 470 36.18 4.43 17.57
C TRP A 470 35.16 3.53 18.27
N GLY A 471 34.74 2.43 17.61
CA GLY A 471 34.56 1.13 18.29
C GLY A 471 33.23 0.36 18.12
N SER A 472 33.30 -0.69 17.30
CA SER A 472 32.73 -2.05 17.52
C SER A 472 31.23 -2.30 17.74
N GLY A 473 30.74 -3.42 17.19
CA GLY A 473 29.79 -4.26 17.92
C GLY A 473 28.55 -4.72 17.16
N SER A 474 28.58 -5.98 16.75
CA SER A 474 27.47 -6.83 16.31
C SER A 474 26.13 -6.65 17.05
N SER A 475 25.01 -6.82 16.35
CA SER A 475 24.07 -7.90 16.72
C SER A 475 22.97 -8.15 15.68
N ARG A 476 22.80 -9.44 15.41
CA ARG A 476 21.68 -10.08 14.71
C ARG A 476 20.40 -9.86 15.52
N ARG A 477 19.27 -9.51 14.88
CA ARG A 477 17.94 -9.79 15.44
C ARG A 477 17.00 -10.36 14.38
N ARG A 478 16.62 -11.62 14.64
CA ARG A 478 15.50 -12.34 14.07
C ARG A 478 14.21 -11.70 14.59
N SER A 479 13.22 -11.49 13.73
CA SER A 479 11.86 -11.15 14.15
C SER A 479 10.94 -12.32 13.86
N TYR A 480 10.34 -12.83 14.93
CA TYR A 480 9.33 -13.86 14.93
C TYR A 480 7.98 -13.28 14.49
N SER A 481 7.17 -14.13 13.86
CA SER A 481 5.78 -13.87 13.55
C SER A 481 4.90 -13.99 14.80
N SER A 482 4.01 -13.03 15.04
CA SER A 482 2.79 -13.29 15.82
C SER A 482 1.57 -12.73 15.12
N ARG A 483 0.59 -13.64 14.95
CA ARG A 483 -0.78 -13.38 14.58
C ARG A 483 -1.47 -12.58 15.68
N THR A 484 -2.26 -11.57 15.30
CA THR A 484 -3.40 -11.09 16.10
C THR A 484 -4.57 -10.78 15.17
N ARG A 485 -5.73 -11.35 15.51
CA ARG A 485 -7.06 -10.96 15.02
C ARG A 485 -7.63 -9.90 15.96
N SER A 486 -8.38 -8.94 15.40
CA SER A 486 -9.53 -8.18 15.97
C SER A 486 -9.76 -6.96 15.07
N SER A 487 -10.85 -6.90 14.28
CA SER A 487 -12.22 -6.45 14.61
C SER A 487 -12.42 -4.93 14.46
N GLY A 488 -13.32 -4.55 13.54
CA GLY A 488 -14.23 -3.39 13.66
C GLY A 488 -13.65 -1.99 13.42
N GLY A 489 -14.25 -1.25 12.48
CA GLY A 489 -14.13 0.21 12.44
C GLY A 489 -14.19 0.79 11.03
N GLY A 490 -15.39 1.18 10.57
CA GLY A 490 -15.58 1.90 9.33
C GLY A 490 -14.87 3.25 9.34
N SER A 491 -14.16 3.57 8.26
CA SER A 491 -13.51 4.87 8.07
C SER A 491 -14.40 5.79 7.24
N SER A 492 -15.08 6.71 7.90
CA SER A 492 -15.59 7.92 7.28
C SER A 492 -14.42 8.87 7.02
N ARG A 493 -14.31 9.30 5.75
CA ARG A 493 -13.35 10.31 5.32
C ARG A 493 -13.78 11.66 5.88
N ARG A 494 -13.05 12.18 6.85
CA ARG A 494 -13.06 13.60 7.21
C ARG A 494 -11.63 14.06 7.40
N SER A 495 -10.97 14.36 6.28
CA SER A 495 -9.70 15.09 6.28
C SER A 495 -9.97 16.54 6.66
N SER A 496 -9.98 16.85 7.96
CA SER A 496 -9.85 18.24 8.41
C SER A 496 -8.37 18.62 8.30
N ARG A 497 -7.98 19.24 7.18
CA ARG A 497 -6.77 20.07 7.14
C ARG A 497 -7.05 21.28 8.03
N ARG A 498 -6.67 21.17 9.30
CA ARG A 498 -6.67 22.27 10.26
C ARG A 498 -5.31 22.96 10.15
N SER A 499 -5.21 23.87 9.19
CA SER A 499 -4.13 24.86 9.10
C SER A 499 -4.77 26.20 8.73
N GLY A 500 -5.62 26.70 9.62
CA GLY A 500 -6.05 28.08 9.65
C GLY A 500 -5.62 28.64 10.99
N GLY A 501 -4.40 29.19 11.05
CA GLY A 501 -4.02 30.05 12.16
C GLY A 501 -4.99 31.21 12.19
N SER A 502 -5.61 31.45 13.34
CA SER A 502 -6.55 32.54 13.55
C SER A 502 -5.91 33.89 13.19
N ARG A 503 -6.23 34.43 12.01
CA ARG A 503 -5.88 35.79 11.59
C ARG A 503 -6.91 36.76 12.17
N GLY A 504 -6.94 36.87 13.51
CA GLY A 504 -7.76 37.86 14.21
C GLY A 504 -7.17 39.28 14.11
N PHE A 505 -8.04 40.28 14.22
CA PHE A 505 -7.71 41.71 14.20
C PHE A 505 -6.89 42.17 15.40
#